data_AF-A0A0G4L1N1-F1
#
_entry.id   AF-A0A0G4L1N1-F1
#
_cell.length_a   1.000
_cell.length_b   1.000
_cell.length_c   1.000
_cell.angle_alpha   90.00
_cell.angle_beta   90.00
_cell.angle_gamma   90.00
#
_symmetry.space_group_name_H-M   'P 1'
#
loop_
_entity.id
_entity.type
_entity.pdbx_description
1 polymer ?
#
loop_
_entity_poly.entity_id
_entity_poly.type
_entity_poly.pdbx_seq_one_letter_code
_entity_poly.pdbx_strand_id
1 'polypeptide(L)'
;MSDGKRAVDSDKVFTVLITNSAYLSGLFTLNYSLRQVKSQYPLVALYTDTLDDAAHAALDRRGIPKQRIDYLLPTKGKDYSNDPRFYDCWSKLTPFSLTQYSRVVQLDADMLVRQNIDDLMTLPLDPPEIAAQGNTVTAPSTRVFAAGHACVCNPLKKPHYPKDWIPSHCAFTTQHGARAEAQTVVNPSNDIYAQIVAYMETDAANMDFADQSLLSDLFRGRWVSLPYVYNALKTLRWPGVHDAIWSDDDVKVVHYILAPKPWDERAQDGTWTNAGRPEDQETHQWWGNADGERRRQEKANGIDDGF
;
A
#
# COMPACT_ATOMS: atom_id res chain seq x y z
N MET A 1 12.32 -3.53 -17.00
CA MET A 1 12.07 -2.20 -16.43
C MET A 1 10.83 -1.61 -17.08
N SER A 2 10.15 -0.64 -16.46
CA SER A 2 9.05 0.06 -17.16
C SER A 2 9.57 0.72 -18.45
N ASP A 3 8.69 0.92 -19.45
CA ASP A 3 9.09 1.43 -20.77
C ASP A 3 9.49 2.92 -20.79
N GLY A 4 9.62 3.54 -19.61
CA GLY A 4 9.96 4.95 -19.42
C GLY A 4 8.84 5.91 -19.78
N LYS A 5 7.67 5.44 -20.22
CA LYS A 5 6.52 6.31 -20.52
C LYS A 5 5.65 6.48 -19.29
N ARG A 6 5.01 7.65 -19.19
CA ARG A 6 3.97 7.90 -18.21
C ARG A 6 2.65 7.33 -18.74
N ALA A 7 1.87 6.71 -17.86
CA ALA A 7 0.49 6.32 -18.14
C ALA A 7 -0.49 7.51 -18.08
N VAL A 8 -0.03 8.67 -17.60
CA VAL A 8 -0.81 9.87 -17.31
C VAL A 8 0.00 11.14 -17.59
N ASP A 9 -0.67 12.24 -17.92
CA ASP A 9 -0.06 13.57 -17.98
C ASP A 9 0.04 14.20 -16.57
N SER A 10 0.84 13.56 -15.71
CA SER A 10 1.20 14.06 -14.39
C SER A 10 2.61 13.60 -14.04
N ASP A 11 3.40 14.45 -13.38
CA ASP A 11 4.72 14.07 -12.87
C ASP A 11 4.64 13.36 -11.51
N LYS A 12 3.52 13.47 -10.79
CA LYS A 12 3.30 12.82 -9.50
C LYS A 12 2.07 11.93 -9.53
N VAL A 13 2.21 10.71 -9.01
CA VAL A 13 1.15 9.70 -9.12
C VAL A 13 0.96 8.91 -7.83
N PHE A 14 -0.29 8.56 -7.54
CA PHE A 14 -0.57 7.41 -6.69
C PHE A 14 -0.42 6.14 -7.53
N THR A 15 0.14 5.08 -6.97
CA THR A 15 0.22 3.76 -7.63
C THR A 15 -0.42 2.69 -6.77
N VAL A 16 -1.03 1.71 -7.42
CA VAL A 16 -1.59 0.51 -6.78
C VAL A 16 -1.19 -0.71 -7.58
N LEU A 17 -0.68 -1.75 -6.91
CA LEU A 17 -0.27 -2.99 -7.57
C LEU A 17 -1.44 -3.97 -7.65
N ILE A 18 -1.71 -4.52 -8.83
CA ILE A 18 -2.69 -5.59 -9.06
C ILE A 18 -2.02 -6.74 -9.82
N THR A 19 -1.93 -7.89 -9.15
CA THR A 19 -1.40 -9.14 -9.72
C THR A 19 -2.50 -10.14 -10.10
N ASN A 20 -3.72 -9.95 -9.57
CA ASN A 20 -4.87 -10.81 -9.76
C ASN A 20 -6.21 -10.07 -9.55
N SER A 21 -7.29 -10.63 -10.11
CA SER A 21 -8.60 -9.99 -10.22
C SER A 21 -9.39 -9.92 -8.90
N ALA A 22 -8.99 -10.63 -7.84
CA ALA A 22 -9.70 -10.62 -6.55
C ALA A 22 -9.54 -9.29 -5.78
N TYR A 23 -8.58 -8.44 -6.17
CA TYR A 23 -8.35 -7.12 -5.56
C TYR A 23 -8.99 -5.96 -6.34
N LEU A 24 -9.72 -6.24 -7.44
CA LEU A 24 -10.29 -5.19 -8.30
C LEU A 24 -11.36 -4.33 -7.60
N SER A 25 -12.29 -4.94 -6.86
CA SER A 25 -13.30 -4.17 -6.08
C SER A 25 -12.64 -3.29 -5.01
N GLY A 26 -11.52 -3.75 -4.45
CA GLY A 26 -10.64 -2.96 -3.59
C GLY A 26 -10.08 -1.74 -4.32
N LEU A 27 -9.39 -1.94 -5.45
CA LEU A 27 -8.84 -0.87 -6.28
C LEU A 27 -9.92 0.13 -6.75
N PHE A 28 -11.08 -0.35 -7.20
CA PHE A 28 -12.15 0.53 -7.69
C PHE A 28 -12.71 1.39 -6.55
N THR A 29 -12.84 0.82 -5.34
CA THR A 29 -13.23 1.57 -4.14
C THR A 29 -12.14 2.56 -3.70
N LEU A 30 -10.86 2.18 -3.79
CA LEU A 30 -9.73 3.06 -3.54
C LEU A 30 -9.73 4.27 -4.49
N ASN A 31 -9.80 4.02 -5.80
CA ASN A 31 -9.89 5.05 -6.85
C ASN A 31 -11.09 5.97 -6.65
N TYR A 32 -12.25 5.40 -6.35
CA TYR A 32 -13.45 6.16 -6.01
C TYR A 32 -13.22 7.07 -4.80
N SER A 33 -12.63 6.54 -3.73
CA SER A 33 -12.39 7.26 -2.48
C SER A 33 -11.40 8.44 -2.65
N LEU A 34 -10.31 8.25 -3.41
CA LEU A 34 -9.39 9.32 -3.81
C LEU A 34 -10.11 10.47 -4.56
N ARG A 35 -11.05 10.13 -5.44
CA ARG A 35 -11.87 11.13 -6.16
C ARG A 35 -12.86 11.85 -5.24
N GLN A 36 -13.45 11.17 -4.25
CA GLN A 36 -14.35 11.81 -3.28
C GLN A 36 -13.62 12.84 -2.40
N VAL A 37 -12.38 12.55 -1.99
CA VAL A 37 -11.53 13.49 -1.25
C VAL A 37 -10.86 14.54 -2.14
N LYS A 38 -11.24 14.60 -3.42
CA LYS A 38 -10.77 15.58 -4.42
C LYS A 38 -9.25 15.60 -4.58
N SER A 39 -8.62 14.41 -4.57
CA SER A 39 -7.21 14.24 -4.98
C SER A 39 -6.94 14.98 -6.28
N GLN A 40 -5.87 15.78 -6.32
CA GLN A 40 -5.40 16.41 -7.56
C GLN A 40 -4.55 15.47 -8.42
N TYR A 41 -4.13 14.32 -7.87
CA TYR A 41 -3.21 13.40 -8.51
C TYR A 41 -3.91 12.09 -8.93
N PRO A 42 -3.57 11.53 -10.11
CA PRO A 42 -4.18 10.31 -10.61
C PRO A 42 -3.66 9.07 -9.89
N LEU A 43 -4.49 8.02 -9.85
CA LEU A 43 -4.12 6.67 -9.45
C LEU A 43 -3.78 5.84 -10.69
N VAL A 44 -2.61 5.21 -10.71
CA VAL A 44 -2.15 4.32 -11.79
C VAL A 44 -2.13 2.88 -11.29
N ALA A 45 -2.82 1.98 -12.00
CA ALA A 45 -2.79 0.54 -11.75
C ALA A 45 -1.51 -0.07 -12.35
N LEU A 46 -0.56 -0.45 -11.49
CA LEU A 46 0.61 -1.24 -11.88
C LEU A 46 0.17 -2.70 -12.03
N TYR A 47 0.49 -3.32 -13.16
CA TYR A 47 0.11 -4.70 -13.44
C TYR A 47 1.24 -5.51 -14.06
N THR A 48 1.19 -6.82 -13.85
CA THR A 48 2.09 -7.82 -14.43
C THR A 48 1.35 -8.63 -15.49
N ASP A 49 2.08 -9.38 -16.34
CA ASP A 49 1.49 -10.18 -17.45
C ASP A 49 0.57 -11.33 -16.99
N THR A 50 0.32 -11.45 -15.68
CA THR A 50 -0.63 -12.37 -15.05
C THR A 50 -2.05 -11.79 -14.94
N LEU A 51 -2.25 -10.50 -15.23
CA LEU A 51 -3.56 -9.86 -15.16
C LEU A 51 -4.42 -10.26 -16.36
N ASP A 52 -5.66 -10.71 -16.11
CA ASP A 52 -6.54 -11.21 -17.17
C ASP A 52 -7.22 -10.11 -18.00
N ASP A 53 -7.71 -10.48 -19.19
CA ASP A 53 -8.39 -9.56 -20.12
C ASP A 53 -9.66 -8.93 -19.52
N ALA A 54 -10.35 -9.63 -18.61
CA ALA A 54 -11.57 -9.12 -17.97
C ALA A 54 -11.24 -8.01 -16.96
N ALA A 55 -10.16 -8.15 -16.20
CA ALA A 55 -9.58 -7.14 -15.34
C ALA A 55 -9.10 -5.92 -16.13
N HIS A 56 -8.40 -6.15 -17.25
CA HIS A 56 -8.00 -5.10 -18.16
C HIS A 56 -9.19 -4.30 -18.70
N ALA A 57 -10.25 -4.98 -19.14
CA ALA A 57 -11.47 -4.34 -19.59
C ALA A 57 -12.22 -3.61 -18.46
N ALA A 58 -12.19 -4.13 -17.22
CA ALA A 58 -12.83 -3.51 -16.06
C ALA A 58 -12.13 -2.21 -15.61
N LEU A 59 -10.80 -2.13 -15.77
CA LEU A 59 -10.01 -0.90 -15.61
C LEU A 59 -10.36 0.12 -16.70
N ASP A 60 -10.41 -0.32 -17.97
CA ASP A 60 -10.66 0.56 -19.13
C ASP A 60 -12.06 1.18 -19.10
N ARG A 61 -13.10 0.39 -18.74
CA ARG A 61 -14.48 0.90 -18.54
C ARG A 61 -14.55 2.04 -17.51
N ARG A 62 -13.66 2.03 -16.51
CA ARG A 62 -13.60 3.03 -15.43
C ARG A 62 -12.62 4.17 -15.73
N GLY A 63 -11.95 4.14 -16.89
CA GLY A 63 -10.94 5.11 -17.29
C GLY A 63 -9.72 5.14 -16.35
N ILE A 64 -9.41 4.01 -15.69
CA ILE A 64 -8.29 3.94 -14.74
C ILE A 64 -6.99 3.69 -15.51
N PRO A 65 -6.02 4.62 -15.47
CA PRO A 65 -4.73 4.44 -16.13
C PRO A 65 -4.01 3.20 -15.61
N LYS A 66 -3.41 2.43 -16.52
CA LYS A 66 -2.71 1.18 -16.21
C LYS A 66 -1.31 1.18 -16.82
N GLN A 67 -0.34 0.63 -16.10
CA GLN A 67 1.06 0.60 -16.53
C GLN A 67 1.66 -0.80 -16.27
N ARG A 68 2.15 -1.43 -17.35
CA ARG A 68 2.85 -2.72 -17.24
C ARG A 68 4.14 -2.54 -16.45
N ILE A 69 4.36 -3.44 -15.51
CA ILE A 69 5.64 -3.65 -14.83
C ILE A 69 6.11 -5.09 -15.06
N ASP A 70 7.41 -5.32 -14.98
CA ASP A 70 7.93 -6.69 -14.95
C ASP A 70 7.74 -7.25 -13.54
N TYR A 71 7.46 -8.56 -13.44
CA TYR A 71 7.37 -9.26 -12.17
C TYR A 71 8.75 -9.25 -11.47
N LEU A 72 8.85 -8.64 -10.30
CA LEU A 72 10.09 -8.66 -9.52
C LEU A 72 10.10 -9.91 -8.62
N LEU A 73 11.17 -10.68 -8.71
CA LEU A 73 11.42 -11.87 -7.89
C LEU A 73 12.94 -12.05 -7.74
N PRO A 74 13.49 -12.38 -6.55
CA PRO A 74 14.89 -12.74 -6.42
C PRO A 74 15.24 -14.00 -7.22
N THR A 75 16.34 -13.97 -7.98
CA THR A 75 16.87 -15.14 -8.69
C THR A 75 17.36 -16.24 -7.75
N LYS A 76 17.69 -15.87 -6.50
CA LYS A 76 18.06 -16.79 -5.41
C LYS A 76 17.26 -16.43 -4.16
N GLY A 77 16.31 -17.28 -3.77
CA GLY A 77 15.44 -17.03 -2.62
C GLY A 77 14.91 -18.29 -1.95
N LYS A 78 14.24 -18.11 -0.81
CA LYS A 78 13.39 -19.16 -0.20
C LYS A 78 12.26 -19.54 -1.16
N ASP A 79 11.80 -20.79 -1.06
CA ASP A 79 10.51 -21.16 -1.62
C ASP A 79 9.38 -20.55 -0.76
N TYR A 80 8.61 -19.63 -1.35
CA TYR A 80 7.44 -19.00 -0.73
C TYR A 80 6.12 -19.68 -1.14
N SER A 81 6.15 -20.90 -1.70
CA SER A 81 4.96 -21.69 -2.06
C SER A 81 3.90 -21.79 -0.95
N ASN A 82 4.32 -21.76 0.33
CA ASN A 82 3.43 -21.80 1.49
C ASN A 82 2.66 -20.50 1.76
N ASP A 83 3.11 -19.35 1.23
CA ASP A 83 2.36 -18.09 1.24
C ASP A 83 2.70 -17.27 -0.03
N PRO A 84 2.06 -17.58 -1.16
CA PRO A 84 2.41 -17.01 -2.48
C PRO A 84 2.32 -15.49 -2.57
N ARG A 85 1.66 -14.83 -1.61
CA ARG A 85 1.54 -13.37 -1.52
C ARG A 85 2.91 -12.69 -1.35
N PHE A 86 3.91 -13.38 -0.79
CA PHE A 86 5.28 -12.85 -0.69
C PHE A 86 5.99 -12.76 -2.03
N TYR A 87 5.59 -13.52 -3.04
CA TYR A 87 6.12 -13.33 -4.39
C TYR A 87 5.68 -11.97 -4.97
N ASP A 88 4.43 -11.58 -4.74
CA ASP A 88 3.90 -10.28 -5.16
C ASP A 88 4.46 -9.09 -4.35
N CYS A 89 4.86 -9.31 -3.08
CA CYS A 89 5.47 -8.28 -2.23
C CYS A 89 6.71 -7.64 -2.86
N TRP A 90 7.57 -8.40 -3.55
CA TRP A 90 8.76 -7.83 -4.20
C TRP A 90 8.38 -6.80 -5.26
N SER A 91 7.31 -7.04 -6.03
CA SER A 91 6.82 -6.10 -7.04
C SER A 91 6.25 -4.79 -6.44
N LYS A 92 6.04 -4.72 -5.11
CA LYS A 92 5.75 -3.45 -4.41
C LYS A 92 6.96 -2.50 -4.32
N LEU A 93 8.17 -2.96 -4.65
CA LEU A 93 9.39 -2.16 -4.72
C LEU A 93 9.58 -1.46 -6.08
N THR A 94 8.81 -1.86 -7.10
CA THR A 94 8.84 -1.25 -8.43
C THR A 94 8.60 0.28 -8.48
N PRO A 95 7.83 0.94 -7.58
CA PRO A 95 7.74 2.40 -7.48
C PRO A 95 9.08 3.14 -7.48
N PHE A 96 10.13 2.56 -6.87
CA PHE A 96 11.48 3.14 -6.89
C PHE A 96 12.09 3.20 -8.31
N SER A 97 11.66 2.34 -9.24
CA SER A 97 12.13 2.31 -10.63
C SER A 97 11.37 3.24 -11.58
N LEU A 98 10.25 3.83 -11.14
CA LEU A 98 9.35 4.60 -12.00
C LEU A 98 9.85 6.03 -12.26
N THR A 99 11.08 6.14 -12.75
CA THR A 99 11.84 7.38 -12.99
C THR A 99 11.23 8.34 -14.02
N GLN A 100 10.17 7.93 -14.71
CA GLN A 100 9.33 8.87 -15.47
C GLN A 100 8.55 9.84 -14.57
N TYR A 101 8.29 9.50 -13.30
CA TYR A 101 7.59 10.33 -12.32
C TYR A 101 8.59 10.97 -11.34
N SER A 102 8.31 12.21 -10.90
CA SER A 102 9.10 12.93 -9.88
C SER A 102 8.79 12.45 -8.46
N ARG A 103 7.59 11.90 -8.25
CA ARG A 103 7.07 11.44 -6.96
C ARG A 103 6.06 10.31 -7.17
N VAL A 104 6.21 9.23 -6.42
CA VAL A 104 5.25 8.12 -6.39
C VAL A 104 4.82 7.86 -4.95
N VAL A 105 3.52 7.66 -4.76
CA VAL A 105 2.92 7.22 -3.50
C VAL A 105 2.25 5.87 -3.72
N GLN A 106 2.83 4.81 -3.16
CA GLN A 106 2.32 3.45 -3.31
C GLN A 106 1.24 3.17 -2.26
N LEU A 107 0.09 2.76 -2.74
CA LEU A 107 -1.08 2.33 -1.97
C LEU A 107 -1.32 0.83 -2.21
N ASP A 108 -1.88 0.14 -1.23
CA ASP A 108 -2.37 -1.23 -1.42
C ASP A 108 -3.84 -1.22 -1.86
N ALA A 109 -4.26 -2.22 -2.63
CA ALA A 109 -5.61 -2.28 -3.18
C ALA A 109 -6.70 -2.53 -2.12
N ASP A 110 -6.32 -2.94 -0.92
CA ASP A 110 -7.15 -3.07 0.28
C ASP A 110 -7.05 -1.83 1.19
N MET A 111 -6.97 -0.64 0.59
CA MET A 111 -7.05 0.65 1.30
C MET A 111 -8.32 1.45 0.95
N LEU A 112 -8.77 2.31 1.87
CA LEU A 112 -9.84 3.30 1.67
C LEU A 112 -9.38 4.67 2.13
N VAL A 113 -9.44 5.67 1.24
CA VAL A 113 -9.07 7.05 1.54
C VAL A 113 -10.30 7.83 2.03
N ARG A 114 -10.29 8.27 3.29
CA ARG A 114 -11.36 9.02 3.97
C ARG A 114 -11.12 10.53 4.00
N GLN A 115 -9.87 10.96 3.89
CA GLN A 115 -9.49 12.38 3.77
C GLN A 115 -8.42 12.58 2.71
N ASN A 116 -8.24 13.82 2.24
CA ASN A 116 -7.19 14.14 1.28
C ASN A 116 -5.78 13.87 1.87
N ILE A 117 -4.92 13.30 1.01
CA ILE A 117 -3.53 12.87 1.28
C ILE A 117 -2.55 13.42 0.23
N ASP A 118 -2.91 14.49 -0.48
CA ASP A 118 -2.08 15.11 -1.52
C ASP A 118 -0.82 15.79 -0.94
N ASP A 119 -0.81 16.07 0.36
CA ASP A 119 0.35 16.57 1.10
C ASP A 119 1.55 15.61 1.03
N LEU A 120 1.31 14.29 0.91
CA LEU A 120 2.35 13.29 0.65
C LEU A 120 3.13 13.55 -0.66
N MET A 121 2.49 14.18 -1.64
CA MET A 121 3.15 14.57 -2.90
C MET A 121 4.11 15.76 -2.74
N THR A 122 4.10 16.39 -1.56
CA THR A 122 4.98 17.52 -1.19
C THR A 122 5.90 17.21 0.00
N LEU A 123 5.76 16.03 0.62
CA LEU A 123 6.61 15.59 1.73
C LEU A 123 8.10 15.72 1.37
N PRO A 124 8.92 16.40 2.21
CA PRO A 124 10.35 16.54 1.97
C PRO A 124 11.09 15.19 2.04
N LEU A 125 11.56 14.73 0.89
CA LEU A 125 12.50 13.62 0.73
C LEU A 125 13.80 14.16 0.15
N ASP A 126 14.89 13.41 0.33
CA ASP A 126 16.18 13.78 -0.26
C ASP A 126 16.13 13.65 -1.80
N PRO A 127 16.83 14.52 -2.56
CA PRO A 127 16.95 14.36 -4.00
C PRO A 127 17.56 12.99 -4.37
N PRO A 128 17.12 12.34 -5.47
CA PRO A 128 17.62 11.04 -5.92
C PRO A 128 19.15 10.88 -5.88
N GLU A 129 19.87 11.92 -6.31
CA GLU A 129 21.33 11.97 -6.38
C GLU A 129 22.01 11.99 -5.01
N ILE A 130 21.34 12.53 -3.98
CA ILE A 130 21.80 12.51 -2.58
C ILE A 130 21.38 11.21 -1.90
N ALA A 131 20.15 10.76 -2.14
CA ALA A 131 19.61 9.52 -1.62
C ALA A 131 20.41 8.27 -2.08
N ALA A 132 20.91 8.26 -3.32
CA ALA A 132 21.73 7.18 -3.86
C ALA A 132 23.16 7.12 -3.25
N GLN A 133 23.74 8.25 -2.83
CA GLN A 133 25.15 8.34 -2.39
C GLN A 133 25.42 7.83 -0.96
N GLY A 134 24.37 7.57 -0.18
CA GLY A 134 24.52 7.21 1.23
C GLY A 134 24.58 8.42 2.16
N ASN A 135 24.75 8.18 3.47
CA ASN A 135 24.85 9.25 4.45
C ASN A 135 26.32 9.71 4.57
N THR A 136 26.66 10.86 4.00
CA THR A 136 28.03 11.41 4.02
C THR A 136 28.13 12.66 4.91
N VAL A 137 29.34 13.00 5.36
CA VAL A 137 29.58 14.19 6.20
C VAL A 137 29.24 15.49 5.45
N THR A 138 29.45 15.53 4.14
CA THR A 138 29.25 16.71 3.28
C THR A 138 27.85 16.78 2.67
N ALA A 139 27.15 15.66 2.58
CA ALA A 139 25.77 15.54 2.12
C ALA A 139 25.08 14.44 2.94
N PRO A 140 24.47 14.79 4.09
CA PRO A 140 23.74 13.82 4.88
C PRO A 140 22.47 13.40 4.14
N SER A 141 22.22 12.10 4.08
CA SER A 141 20.99 11.55 3.49
C SER A 141 20.27 10.69 4.51
N THR A 142 19.12 11.20 4.95
CA THR A 142 18.29 10.64 6.03
C THR A 142 16.84 10.41 5.62
N ARG A 143 16.45 10.76 4.38
CA ARG A 143 15.05 10.78 3.92
C ARG A 143 14.92 10.19 2.50
N VAL A 144 15.41 8.98 2.30
CA VAL A 144 15.39 8.27 1.00
C VAL A 144 13.95 8.01 0.53
N PHE A 145 13.09 7.63 1.47
CA PHE A 145 11.66 7.38 1.28
C PHE A 145 10.92 7.73 2.57
N ALA A 146 9.60 7.83 2.49
CA ALA A 146 8.75 7.75 3.67
C ALA A 146 7.96 6.45 3.70
N ALA A 147 7.67 5.94 4.90
CA ALA A 147 7.16 4.58 5.09
C ALA A 147 6.25 4.43 6.31
N GLY A 148 5.72 3.21 6.46
CA GLY A 148 5.02 2.76 7.65
C GLY A 148 5.81 1.99 8.67
N HIS A 149 5.60 2.34 9.93
CA HIS A 149 5.77 1.38 11.01
C HIS A 149 4.84 0.19 10.80
N ALA A 150 5.43 -1.00 10.71
CA ALA A 150 4.71 -2.26 10.76
C ALA A 150 4.11 -2.47 12.15
N CYS A 151 2.87 -2.96 12.22
CA CYS A 151 2.29 -3.42 13.47
C CYS A 151 2.75 -4.86 13.77
N VAL A 152 3.49 -5.02 14.86
CA VAL A 152 4.03 -6.30 15.31
C VAL A 152 3.25 -6.84 16.52
N CYS A 153 1.95 -6.58 16.63
CA CYS A 153 1.15 -6.99 17.80
C CYS A 153 0.54 -8.40 17.69
N ASN A 154 0.56 -9.00 16.50
CA ASN A 154 -0.05 -10.32 16.19
C ASN A 154 -1.42 -10.57 16.89
N PRO A 155 -2.43 -9.69 16.73
CA PRO A 155 -3.69 -9.78 17.49
C PRO A 155 -4.48 -11.08 17.20
N LEU A 156 -4.28 -11.68 16.03
CA LEU A 156 -4.86 -12.98 15.66
C LEU A 156 -4.05 -14.20 16.14
N LYS A 157 -2.96 -14.01 16.88
CA LYS A 157 -2.10 -15.07 17.43
C LYS A 157 -1.67 -16.11 16.38
N LYS A 158 -1.32 -15.65 15.18
CA LYS A 158 -0.88 -16.51 14.07
C LYS A 158 0.40 -17.25 14.48
N PRO A 159 0.43 -18.59 14.40
CA PRO A 159 1.53 -19.40 14.97
C PRO A 159 2.83 -19.33 14.16
N HIS A 160 2.77 -18.85 12.91
CA HIS A 160 3.93 -18.66 12.03
C HIS A 160 4.53 -17.24 12.10
N TYR A 161 3.94 -16.31 12.87
CA TYR A 161 4.54 -15.00 13.09
C TYR A 161 5.64 -15.11 14.17
N PRO A 162 6.66 -14.23 14.15
CA PRO A 162 7.72 -14.24 15.16
C PRO A 162 7.18 -14.10 16.59
N LYS A 163 7.82 -14.79 17.55
CA LYS A 163 7.33 -14.89 18.94
C LYS A 163 7.43 -13.59 19.73
N ASP A 164 8.28 -12.68 19.28
CA ASP A 164 8.50 -11.33 19.79
C ASP A 164 7.56 -10.30 19.15
N TRP A 165 6.66 -10.71 18.25
CA TRP A 165 5.54 -9.87 17.80
C TRP A 165 4.46 -9.79 18.88
N ILE A 166 4.72 -8.91 19.86
CA ILE A 166 3.85 -8.58 20.98
C ILE A 166 3.67 -7.06 21.12
N PRO A 167 2.58 -6.56 21.72
CA PRO A 167 2.32 -5.13 21.85
C PRO A 167 3.47 -4.33 22.46
N SER A 168 4.17 -4.83 23.48
CA SER A 168 5.29 -4.12 24.12
C SER A 168 6.50 -3.87 23.20
N HIS A 169 6.59 -4.53 22.05
CA HIS A 169 7.64 -4.31 21.04
C HIS A 169 7.16 -3.50 19.84
N CYS A 170 5.87 -3.13 19.78
CA CYS A 170 5.35 -2.38 18.65
C CYS A 170 5.67 -0.88 18.75
N ALA A 171 6.10 -0.28 17.63
CA ALA A 171 6.35 1.16 17.52
C ALA A 171 5.13 2.00 17.96
N PHE A 172 3.92 1.55 17.64
CA PHE A 172 2.68 2.21 18.06
C PHE A 172 2.45 2.23 19.58
N THR A 173 3.18 1.43 20.38
CA THR A 173 3.13 1.43 21.86
C THR A 173 4.06 2.47 22.49
N THR A 174 5.22 2.71 21.90
CA THR A 174 6.17 3.70 22.44
C THR A 174 5.96 5.10 21.87
N GLN A 175 5.26 5.20 20.73
CA GLN A 175 4.97 6.45 20.05
C GLN A 175 3.63 7.09 20.44
N HIS A 176 3.00 6.71 21.56
CA HIS A 176 1.70 7.26 21.99
C HIS A 176 1.62 8.80 22.15
N GLY A 177 2.75 9.53 22.16
CA GLY A 177 2.80 11.00 22.21
C GLY A 177 3.58 11.67 21.07
N ALA A 178 4.17 10.88 20.16
CA ALA A 178 4.73 11.39 18.91
C ALA A 178 3.76 11.00 17.80
N ARG A 179 3.65 11.78 16.72
CA ARG A 179 2.94 11.28 15.55
C ARG A 179 3.68 10.00 15.13
N ALA A 180 3.00 8.86 15.23
CA ALA A 180 3.34 7.55 14.69
C ALA A 180 2.68 7.43 13.33
N GLU A 181 3.18 6.58 12.42
CA GLU A 181 3.49 7.11 11.09
C GLU A 181 3.55 6.03 9.96
N ALA A 182 2.64 6.02 8.93
CA ALA A 182 2.66 5.08 7.79
C ALA A 182 2.01 5.42 6.40
N GLN A 183 2.76 5.21 5.29
CA GLN A 183 2.40 5.02 3.84
C GLN A 183 3.74 4.98 3.04
N THR A 184 3.86 4.40 1.82
CA THR A 184 5.16 4.41 1.09
C THR A 184 5.24 5.54 0.06
N VAL A 185 6.15 6.50 0.27
CA VAL A 185 6.36 7.68 -0.59
C VAL A 185 7.81 7.73 -1.05
N VAL A 186 8.04 7.85 -2.36
CA VAL A 186 9.39 7.80 -2.96
C VAL A 186 9.61 8.92 -3.98
N ASN A 187 10.86 9.38 -4.07
CA ASN A 187 11.40 10.00 -5.27
C ASN A 187 12.05 8.87 -6.10
N PRO A 188 11.48 8.43 -7.23
CA PRO A 188 12.04 7.29 -7.98
C PRO A 188 13.47 7.53 -8.47
N SER A 189 14.30 6.49 -8.46
CA SER A 189 15.69 6.53 -8.89
C SER A 189 16.19 5.15 -9.29
N ASN A 190 16.80 5.05 -10.48
CA ASN A 190 17.37 3.80 -10.97
C ASN A 190 18.54 3.32 -10.07
N ASP A 191 19.31 4.23 -9.47
CA ASP A 191 20.42 3.87 -8.58
C ASP A 191 19.92 3.30 -7.25
N ILE A 192 18.87 3.91 -6.68
CA ILE A 192 18.23 3.41 -5.45
C ILE A 192 17.55 2.05 -5.73
N TYR A 193 16.88 1.92 -6.88
CA TYR A 193 16.29 0.65 -7.30
C TYR A 193 17.35 -0.44 -7.54
N ALA A 194 18.51 -0.10 -8.11
CA ALA A 194 19.63 -1.03 -8.26
C ALA A 194 20.19 -1.49 -6.90
N GLN A 195 20.29 -0.60 -5.91
CA GLN A 195 20.65 -0.95 -4.53
C GLN A 195 19.63 -1.90 -3.90
N ILE A 196 18.32 -1.62 -4.08
CA ILE A 196 17.22 -2.47 -3.63
C ILE A 196 17.31 -3.87 -4.24
N VAL A 197 17.47 -3.98 -5.57
CA VAL A 197 17.57 -5.26 -6.26
C VAL A 197 18.84 -6.03 -5.87
N ALA A 198 19.99 -5.36 -5.73
CA ALA A 198 21.23 -6.01 -5.30
C ALA A 198 21.15 -6.56 -3.87
N TYR A 199 20.49 -5.83 -2.96
CA TYR A 199 20.26 -6.28 -1.59
C TYR A 199 19.24 -7.43 -1.55
N MET A 200 18.16 -7.35 -2.34
CA MET A 200 17.18 -8.43 -2.52
C MET A 200 17.86 -9.74 -2.97
N GLU A 201 18.68 -9.70 -4.01
CA GLU A 201 19.41 -10.88 -4.54
C GLU A 201 20.43 -11.47 -3.55
N THR A 202 20.88 -10.68 -2.57
CA THR A 202 21.87 -11.11 -1.56
C THR A 202 21.19 -11.70 -0.32
N ASP A 203 20.12 -11.06 0.16
CA ASP A 203 19.59 -11.28 1.50
C ASP A 203 18.14 -11.81 1.56
N ALA A 204 17.41 -11.90 0.44
CA ALA A 204 15.99 -12.32 0.43
C ALA A 204 15.72 -13.67 1.12
N ALA A 205 16.67 -14.61 1.08
CA ALA A 205 16.53 -15.90 1.78
C ALA A 205 16.41 -15.76 3.31
N ASN A 206 16.89 -14.66 3.89
CA ASN A 206 16.87 -14.39 5.34
C ASN A 206 15.68 -13.52 5.77
N MET A 207 14.86 -13.03 4.84
CA MET A 207 13.75 -12.13 5.13
C MET A 207 12.43 -12.89 5.30
N ASP A 208 11.82 -12.77 6.48
CA ASP A 208 10.49 -13.32 6.76
C ASP A 208 9.36 -12.41 6.26
N PHE A 209 9.65 -11.13 5.98
CA PHE A 209 8.71 -10.16 5.39
C PHE A 209 9.41 -9.32 4.30
N ALA A 210 9.25 -9.74 3.05
CA ALA A 210 10.02 -9.31 1.88
C ALA A 210 10.30 -7.78 1.76
N ASP A 211 9.28 -6.98 1.47
CA ASP A 211 9.41 -5.55 1.14
C ASP A 211 9.75 -4.68 2.35
N GLN A 212 9.10 -4.93 3.49
CA GLN A 212 9.28 -4.12 4.70
C GLN A 212 10.63 -4.37 5.38
N SER A 213 11.08 -5.63 5.50
CA SER A 213 12.40 -5.92 6.08
C SER A 213 13.52 -5.39 5.18
N LEU A 214 13.42 -5.58 3.85
CA LEU A 214 14.41 -5.07 2.90
C LEU A 214 14.65 -3.57 3.07
N LEU A 215 13.59 -2.77 3.06
CA LEU A 215 13.69 -1.32 3.14
C LEU A 215 14.19 -0.86 4.53
N SER A 216 13.75 -1.54 5.60
CA SER A 216 14.19 -1.26 6.97
C SER A 216 15.68 -1.51 7.19
N ASP A 217 16.24 -2.55 6.57
CA ASP A 217 17.65 -2.91 6.72
C ASP A 217 18.57 -2.11 5.80
N LEU A 218 18.25 -2.04 4.50
CA LEU A 218 19.05 -1.32 3.49
C LEU A 218 19.13 0.20 3.78
N PHE A 219 18.04 0.80 4.26
CA PHE A 219 17.94 2.23 4.54
C PHE A 219 17.75 2.53 6.03
N ARG A 220 18.34 1.70 6.90
CA ARG A 220 18.31 1.87 8.35
C ARG A 220 18.72 3.28 8.77
N GLY A 221 17.80 4.01 9.41
CA GLY A 221 18.01 5.41 9.83
C GLY A 221 18.01 6.44 8.70
N ARG A 222 17.60 6.06 7.48
CA ARG A 222 17.56 6.91 6.28
C ARG A 222 16.16 7.01 5.66
N TRP A 223 15.12 6.95 6.47
CA TRP A 223 13.72 7.00 6.07
C TRP A 223 12.91 7.93 6.98
N VAL A 224 11.81 8.44 6.46
CA VAL A 224 10.82 9.26 7.18
C VAL A 224 9.59 8.41 7.46
N SER A 225 8.87 8.64 8.53
CA SER A 225 7.61 7.96 8.78
C SER A 225 6.41 8.81 8.24
N LEU A 226 5.15 8.28 8.18
CA LEU A 226 3.80 8.91 8.02
C LEU A 226 3.43 10.33 8.58
N PRO A 227 2.26 10.58 9.25
CA PRO A 227 1.43 9.84 10.27
C PRO A 227 0.66 8.49 9.99
N TYR A 228 0.17 7.82 11.06
CA TYR A 228 -0.46 6.47 11.09
C TYR A 228 -1.83 6.50 10.45
N VAL A 229 -2.49 7.65 10.59
CA VAL A 229 -3.73 7.98 9.91
C VAL A 229 -3.60 7.90 8.39
N TYR A 230 -2.39 7.87 7.81
CA TYR A 230 -2.17 7.64 6.39
C TYR A 230 -2.09 6.14 6.01
N ASN A 231 -2.07 5.21 6.96
CA ASN A 231 -2.15 3.76 6.73
C ASN A 231 -2.61 3.11 8.05
N ALA A 232 -3.84 3.44 8.44
CA ALA A 232 -4.42 3.02 9.69
C ALA A 232 -4.91 1.58 9.52
N LEU A 233 -4.07 0.62 9.92
CA LEU A 233 -4.40 -0.81 9.84
C LEU A 233 -5.68 -1.05 10.64
N LYS A 234 -6.68 -1.74 10.07
CA LYS A 234 -8.00 -1.90 10.72
C LYS A 234 -7.92 -2.48 12.15
N THR A 235 -6.91 -3.31 12.40
CA THR A 235 -6.62 -3.91 13.71
C THR A 235 -6.15 -2.91 14.77
N LEU A 236 -5.66 -1.72 14.41
CA LEU A 236 -5.29 -0.69 15.39
C LEU A 236 -6.52 -0.20 16.17
N ARG A 237 -7.71 -0.20 15.54
CA ARG A 237 -8.98 0.16 16.19
C ARG A 237 -9.48 -0.89 17.19
N TRP A 238 -8.95 -2.13 17.14
CA TRP A 238 -9.46 -3.21 17.96
C TRP A 238 -9.11 -3.00 19.45
N PRO A 239 -10.04 -3.28 20.39
CA PRO A 239 -9.81 -3.11 21.82
C PRO A 239 -8.55 -3.84 22.32
N GLY A 240 -7.65 -3.11 22.98
CA GLY A 240 -6.40 -3.66 23.52
C GLY A 240 -5.31 -3.93 22.49
N VAL A 241 -5.47 -3.47 21.23
CA VAL A 241 -4.38 -3.46 20.23
C VAL A 241 -3.71 -2.09 20.25
N HIS A 242 -4.35 -1.07 19.67
CA HIS A 242 -3.89 0.33 19.69
C HIS A 242 -5.07 1.33 19.72
N ASP A 243 -6.21 0.91 20.25
CA ASP A 243 -7.45 1.69 20.33
C ASP A 243 -7.25 3.04 21.07
N ALA A 244 -6.31 3.09 22.01
CA ALA A 244 -5.94 4.31 22.74
C ALA A 244 -5.33 5.44 21.88
N ILE A 245 -4.81 5.16 20.68
CA ILE A 245 -4.34 6.20 19.72
C ILE A 245 -5.28 6.38 18.53
N TRP A 246 -6.31 5.54 18.41
CA TRP A 246 -7.21 5.57 17.28
C TRP A 246 -8.21 6.73 17.39
N SER A 247 -8.44 7.41 16.27
CA SER A 247 -9.43 8.48 16.14
C SER A 247 -10.20 8.29 14.84
N ASP A 248 -11.51 8.01 14.93
CA ASP A 248 -12.37 7.85 13.76
C ASP A 248 -12.43 9.13 12.90
N ASP A 249 -12.19 10.29 13.49
CA ASP A 249 -12.17 11.59 12.80
C ASP A 249 -10.83 11.89 12.12
N ASP A 250 -9.70 11.49 12.70
CA ASP A 250 -8.36 11.81 12.15
C ASP A 250 -7.88 10.83 11.07
N VAL A 251 -8.42 9.61 11.01
CA VAL A 251 -7.98 8.56 10.06
C VAL A 251 -8.24 8.97 8.61
N LYS A 252 -7.14 9.24 7.88
CA LYS A 252 -7.11 9.64 6.46
C LYS A 252 -7.20 8.46 5.50
N VAL A 253 -6.58 7.33 5.83
CA VAL A 253 -6.59 6.09 5.05
C VAL A 253 -6.68 4.89 5.98
N VAL A 254 -7.67 4.02 5.76
CA VAL A 254 -7.77 2.71 6.41
C VAL A 254 -7.12 1.67 5.53
N HIS A 255 -6.37 0.74 6.13
CA HIS A 255 -5.80 -0.43 5.46
C HIS A 255 -6.40 -1.71 6.03
N TYR A 256 -7.14 -2.43 5.20
CA TYR A 256 -7.86 -3.64 5.56
C TYR A 256 -6.97 -4.88 5.54
N ILE A 257 -5.84 -4.82 6.27
CA ILE A 257 -4.92 -5.95 6.40
C ILE A 257 -5.62 -7.20 6.92
N LEU A 258 -5.05 -8.37 6.57
CA LEU A 258 -5.58 -9.69 6.95
C LEU A 258 -6.96 -9.99 6.34
N ALA A 259 -7.46 -11.21 6.55
CA ALA A 259 -8.79 -11.63 6.11
C ALA A 259 -9.75 -11.69 7.33
N PRO A 260 -11.08 -11.47 7.14
CA PRO A 260 -11.75 -11.19 5.87
C PRO A 260 -11.46 -9.78 5.34
N LYS A 261 -11.58 -9.61 4.02
CA LYS A 261 -11.59 -8.30 3.36
C LYS A 261 -13.02 -7.75 3.34
N PRO A 262 -13.22 -6.43 3.28
CA PRO A 262 -14.57 -5.86 3.24
C PRO A 262 -15.41 -6.41 2.07
N TRP A 263 -14.84 -6.56 0.87
CA TRP A 263 -15.58 -7.08 -0.28
C TRP A 263 -16.06 -8.53 -0.14
N ASP A 264 -15.50 -9.31 0.79
CA ASP A 264 -15.97 -10.66 1.12
C ASP A 264 -17.31 -10.65 1.88
N GLU A 265 -17.73 -9.49 2.42
CA GLU A 265 -18.95 -9.32 3.23
C GLU A 265 -20.16 -8.85 2.41
N ARG A 266 -20.23 -9.34 1.16
CA ARG A 266 -21.36 -9.14 0.25
C ARG A 266 -22.11 -10.46 0.03
N ALA A 267 -23.44 -10.40 0.06
CA ALA A 267 -24.28 -11.50 -0.39
C ALA A 267 -24.37 -11.51 -1.94
N GLN A 268 -24.91 -12.59 -2.51
CA GLN A 268 -25.04 -12.77 -3.97
C GLN A 268 -25.91 -11.70 -4.65
N ASP A 269 -26.84 -11.09 -3.92
CA ASP A 269 -27.68 -9.98 -4.39
C ASP A 269 -26.98 -8.60 -4.27
N GLY A 270 -25.74 -8.57 -3.79
CA GLY A 270 -24.98 -7.35 -3.54
C GLY A 270 -25.36 -6.61 -2.26
N THR A 271 -26.19 -7.18 -1.37
CA THR A 271 -26.41 -6.61 -0.04
C THR A 271 -25.18 -6.80 0.85
N TRP A 272 -24.95 -5.84 1.76
CA TRP A 272 -23.88 -5.94 2.74
C TRP A 272 -24.32 -6.84 3.90
N THR A 273 -23.56 -7.89 4.19
CA THR A 273 -23.93 -8.88 5.21
C THR A 273 -23.44 -8.50 6.60
N ASN A 274 -22.43 -7.64 6.71
CA ASN A 274 -21.72 -7.33 7.96
C ASN A 274 -21.24 -8.60 8.69
N ALA A 275 -20.88 -9.64 7.91
CA ALA A 275 -20.48 -10.95 8.42
C ALA A 275 -19.06 -10.98 9.01
N GLY A 276 -18.38 -9.83 9.05
CA GLY A 276 -17.06 -9.65 9.62
C GLY A 276 -17.00 -9.80 11.13
N ARG A 277 -15.79 -9.56 11.65
CA ARG A 277 -15.55 -9.52 13.10
C ARG A 277 -16.26 -8.32 13.72
N PRO A 278 -16.85 -8.43 14.93
CA PRO A 278 -17.40 -7.27 15.64
C PRO A 278 -16.46 -6.07 15.70
N GLU A 279 -15.16 -6.32 15.86
CA GLU A 279 -14.10 -5.31 15.93
C GLU A 279 -13.80 -4.62 14.58
N ASP A 280 -14.13 -5.27 13.45
CA ASP A 280 -13.94 -4.75 12.09
C ASP A 280 -15.14 -3.90 11.61
N GLN A 281 -16.34 -4.12 12.16
CA GLN A 281 -17.63 -3.65 11.60
C GLN A 281 -17.65 -2.18 11.20
N GLU A 282 -17.20 -1.26 12.06
CA GLU A 282 -17.18 0.18 11.74
C GLU A 282 -16.33 0.47 10.49
N THR A 283 -15.09 0.00 10.49
CA THR A 283 -14.15 0.24 9.38
C THR A 283 -14.64 -0.42 8.09
N HIS A 284 -15.27 -1.59 8.21
CA HIS A 284 -15.85 -2.34 7.10
C HIS A 284 -17.12 -1.66 6.56
N GLN A 285 -17.93 -1.05 7.43
CA GLN A 285 -19.08 -0.22 7.03
C GLN A 285 -18.64 1.03 6.26
N TRP A 286 -17.53 1.69 6.63
CA TRP A 286 -16.99 2.80 5.84
C TRP A 286 -16.63 2.37 4.41
N TRP A 287 -16.03 1.18 4.25
CA TRP A 287 -15.73 0.62 2.94
C TRP A 287 -17.02 0.27 2.18
N GLY A 288 -17.95 -0.45 2.81
CA GLY A 288 -19.22 -0.84 2.21
C GLY A 288 -20.10 0.34 1.78
N ASN A 289 -20.02 1.46 2.50
CA ASN A 289 -20.67 2.73 2.13
C ASN A 289 -20.03 3.35 0.88
N ALA A 290 -18.70 3.45 0.84
CA ALA A 290 -17.96 4.01 -0.30
C ALA A 290 -18.16 3.15 -1.56
N ASP A 291 -18.00 1.84 -1.43
CA ASP A 291 -18.21 0.87 -2.51
C ASP A 291 -19.68 0.84 -2.97
N GLY A 292 -20.63 0.88 -2.02
CA GLY A 292 -22.06 0.95 -2.34
C GLY A 292 -22.44 2.18 -3.14
N GLU A 293 -21.85 3.35 -2.86
CA GLU A 293 -22.05 4.57 -3.64
C GLU A 293 -21.35 4.51 -5.00
N ARG A 294 -20.09 4.04 -5.05
CA ARG A 294 -19.36 3.77 -6.30
C ARG A 294 -20.20 2.95 -7.26
N ARG A 295 -20.73 1.81 -6.81
CA ARG A 295 -21.51 0.88 -7.65
C ARG A 295 -22.84 1.47 -8.10
N ARG A 296 -23.49 2.32 -7.29
CA ARG A 296 -24.68 3.09 -7.72
C ARG A 296 -24.35 4.04 -8.86
N GLN A 297 -23.26 4.80 -8.76
CA GLN A 297 -22.83 5.73 -9.79
C GLN A 297 -22.36 5.01 -11.06
N GLU A 298 -21.61 3.92 -10.93
CA GLU A 298 -21.18 3.08 -12.05
C GLU A 298 -22.39 2.50 -12.81
N LYS A 299 -23.36 1.94 -12.09
CA LYS A 299 -24.59 1.40 -12.69
C LYS A 299 -25.43 2.46 -13.40
N ALA A 300 -25.52 3.67 -12.84
CA ALA A 300 -26.16 4.81 -13.50
C ALA A 300 -25.44 5.24 -14.80
N ASN A 301 -24.14 4.97 -14.90
CA ASN A 301 -23.31 5.21 -16.10
C ASN A 301 -23.17 3.96 -17.01
N GLY A 302 -23.97 2.90 -16.78
CA GLY A 302 -23.99 1.70 -17.62
C GLY A 302 -22.91 0.65 -17.31
N ILE A 303 -22.20 0.77 -16.19
CA ILE A 303 -21.20 -0.21 -15.72
C ILE A 303 -21.84 -1.08 -14.63
N ASP A 304 -22.14 -2.33 -14.96
CA ASP A 304 -22.67 -3.35 -14.04
C ASP A 304 -21.98 -4.69 -14.34
N ASP A 305 -20.67 -4.73 -14.08
CA ASP A 305 -19.75 -5.81 -14.48
C ASP A 305 -19.36 -6.76 -13.32
N GLY A 306 -20.13 -6.74 -12.24
CA GLY A 306 -19.97 -7.60 -11.07
C GLY A 306 -18.96 -7.13 -10.02
N PHE A 307 -18.05 -6.21 -10.37
CA PHE A 307 -17.03 -5.69 -9.45
C PHE A 307 -17.54 -4.62 -8.49
#